data_AF-A0A350V1P2-F1
#
_entry.id   AF-A0A350V1P2-F1
#
_cell.length_a   1.000
_cell.length_b   1.000
_cell.length_c   1.000
_cell.angle_alpha   90.00
_cell.angle_beta   90.00
_cell.angle_gamma   90.00
#
_symmetry.space_group_name_H-M   'P 1'
#
loop_
_entity.id
_entity.type
_entity.pdbx_description
1 polymer ?
#
loop_
_entity_poly.entity_id
_entity_poly.type
_entity_poly.pdbx_seq_one_letter_code
_entity_poly.pdbx_strand_id
1 'polypeptide(L)'
;MTNWKIEPSFKYDLCCFLNILTADPYYKEHYPNEPNPYENKLPAEVQNAVTSLHKKLKIDNEIIISAWLCLYFSAIEGEELGDLIDAVNDPSELKTNFLKTPYYDEEKWGIFISVREELLLIFQYLKDNGFKEYWTENIKPKIVKRIETEKQGLDKYDVIAQNENMLGFKLPSGTITVYILYYNRPHGIKITGMRFLTSMHWPFEITIRTSAHEMMHPPYDHKNDAELRGVIESFSKDEFVMDRVNNHNKSLGYNSLEGLFEEDCVQSLDQLIGENLSVAIDARKRWKDSDEGIHVLAIALYQIMKEKNYNSKGEVFRDFVIRINKEGRFVPGKIREYYDKFYK
;
A
#
# COMPACT_ATOMS: atom_id res chain seq x y z
N MET A 1 -1.80 -15.35 -18.34
CA MET A 1 -0.41 -15.16 -17.86
C MET A 1 -0.17 -13.68 -17.64
N THR A 2 0.36 -13.36 -16.47
CA THR A 2 0.66 -12.00 -16.04
C THR A 2 1.86 -11.47 -16.82
N ASN A 3 1.72 -10.29 -17.41
CA ASN A 3 2.81 -9.58 -18.05
C ASN A 3 3.54 -8.71 -17.03
N TRP A 4 4.75 -9.11 -16.63
CA TRP A 4 5.52 -8.40 -15.62
C TRP A 4 6.37 -7.30 -16.23
N LYS A 5 6.23 -6.07 -15.73
CA LYS A 5 7.17 -4.98 -15.95
C LYS A 5 7.83 -4.67 -14.61
N ILE A 6 9.15 -4.79 -14.52
CA ILE A 6 9.86 -4.43 -13.30
C ILE A 6 11.01 -3.47 -13.61
N GLU A 7 11.06 -2.38 -12.88
CA GLU A 7 11.96 -1.27 -13.16
C GLU A 7 12.36 -0.50 -11.89
N PRO A 8 13.53 0.15 -11.87
CA PRO A 8 13.84 1.13 -10.84
C PRO A 8 13.01 2.40 -11.08
N SER A 9 12.79 3.22 -10.04
CA SER A 9 12.24 4.57 -10.23
C SER A 9 12.90 5.57 -9.29
N PHE A 10 13.49 6.61 -9.88
CA PHE A 10 14.07 7.73 -9.14
C PHE A 10 13.00 8.54 -8.42
N LYS A 11 11.91 8.90 -9.13
CA LYS A 11 10.75 9.62 -8.57
C LYS A 11 10.25 9.00 -7.27
N TYR A 12 10.05 7.69 -7.25
CA TYR A 12 9.50 7.03 -6.06
C TYR A 12 10.54 6.85 -4.95
N ASP A 13 11.81 6.55 -5.27
CA ASP A 13 12.87 6.54 -4.25
C ASP A 13 13.06 7.92 -3.61
N LEU A 14 12.94 9.00 -4.39
CA LEU A 14 12.95 10.37 -3.87
C LEU A 14 11.80 10.60 -2.88
N CYS A 15 10.57 10.28 -3.27
CA CYS A 15 9.41 10.43 -2.37
C CYS A 15 9.58 9.62 -1.08
N CYS A 16 10.14 8.42 -1.19
CA CYS A 16 10.43 7.56 -0.04
C CYS A 16 11.58 8.10 0.84
N PHE A 17 12.60 8.70 0.23
CA PHE A 17 13.73 9.31 0.93
C PHE A 17 13.32 10.47 1.85
N LEU A 18 12.18 11.14 1.58
CA LEU A 18 11.66 12.19 2.45
C LEU A 18 11.38 11.69 3.88
N ASN A 19 10.98 10.43 4.08
CA ASN A 19 10.83 9.86 5.43
C ASN A 19 12.16 9.80 6.20
N ILE A 20 13.28 9.65 5.50
CA ILE A 20 14.61 9.65 6.11
C ILE A 20 15.01 11.09 6.44
N LEU A 21 14.69 12.04 5.57
CA LEU A 21 14.95 13.46 5.80
C LEU A 21 14.18 14.01 7.01
N THR A 22 12.94 13.58 7.27
CA THR A 22 12.18 14.01 8.46
C THR A 22 12.80 13.55 9.78
N ALA A 23 13.77 12.63 9.74
CA ALA A 23 14.42 12.06 10.90
C ALA A 23 13.45 11.40 11.91
N ASP A 24 12.27 10.99 11.43
CA ASP A 24 11.24 10.30 12.20
C ASP A 24 11.83 8.99 12.78
N PRO A 25 11.81 8.81 14.12
CA PRO A 25 12.36 7.64 14.79
C PRO A 25 11.85 6.32 14.23
N TYR A 26 10.57 6.25 13.82
CA TYR A 26 9.97 5.05 13.26
C TYR A 26 10.75 4.55 12.03
N TYR A 27 11.12 5.44 11.12
CA TYR A 27 11.85 5.05 9.91
C TYR A 27 13.32 4.78 10.18
N LYS A 28 13.95 5.48 11.15
CA LYS A 28 15.37 5.26 11.48
C LYS A 28 15.68 3.81 11.85
N GLU A 29 14.76 3.13 12.54
CA GLU A 29 14.91 1.71 12.92
C GLU A 29 15.01 0.77 11.70
N HIS A 30 14.44 1.16 10.56
CA HIS A 30 14.50 0.40 9.32
C HIS A 30 15.76 0.68 8.48
N TYR A 31 16.51 1.72 8.83
CA TYR A 31 17.72 2.17 8.11
C TYR A 31 18.93 2.34 9.03
N PRO A 32 19.26 1.38 9.93
CA PRO A 32 20.25 1.59 11.00
C PRO A 32 21.68 1.81 10.48
N ASN A 33 21.97 1.37 9.26
CA ASN A 33 23.30 1.43 8.64
C ASN A 33 23.30 2.18 7.29
N GLU A 34 22.21 2.85 6.93
CA GLU A 34 22.16 3.55 5.65
C GLU A 34 22.66 4.99 5.81
N PRO A 35 23.66 5.41 5.03
CA PRO A 35 24.13 6.78 5.06
C PRO A 35 23.05 7.71 4.49
N ASN A 36 22.61 8.70 5.26
CA ASN A 36 21.89 9.84 4.72
C ASN A 36 22.94 10.85 4.19
N PRO A 37 23.10 11.02 2.86
CA PRO A 37 24.15 11.87 2.30
C PRO A 37 24.02 13.35 2.70
N TYR A 38 22.84 13.76 3.20
CA TYR A 38 22.53 15.11 3.65
C TYR A 38 22.42 15.25 5.17
N GLU A 39 22.74 14.21 5.93
CA GLU A 39 22.73 14.27 7.39
C GLU A 39 23.62 15.43 7.88
N ASN A 40 23.05 16.31 8.71
CA ASN A 40 23.71 17.51 9.22
C ASN A 40 24.19 18.53 8.15
N LYS A 41 23.73 18.40 6.90
CA LYS A 41 24.06 19.32 5.80
C LYS A 41 22.89 20.22 5.38
N LEU A 42 21.70 19.99 5.92
CA LEU A 42 20.51 20.78 5.57
C LEU A 42 20.68 22.24 6.06
N PRO A 43 20.56 23.24 5.16
CA PRO A 43 20.42 24.64 5.57
C PRO A 43 19.21 24.81 6.48
N ALA A 44 19.26 25.80 7.38
CA ALA A 44 18.21 26.03 8.37
C ALA A 44 16.81 26.18 7.74
N GLU A 45 16.71 26.83 6.58
CA GLU A 45 15.46 26.99 5.84
C GLU A 45 14.88 25.63 5.39
N VAL A 46 15.71 24.76 4.83
CA VAL A 46 15.32 23.42 4.38
C VAL A 46 14.96 22.54 5.57
N GLN A 47 15.72 22.62 6.66
CA GLN A 47 15.42 21.91 7.91
C GLN A 47 14.06 22.31 8.47
N ASN A 48 13.72 23.60 8.42
CA ASN A 48 12.41 24.09 8.85
C ASN A 48 11.30 23.57 7.94
N ALA A 49 11.49 23.55 6.62
CA ALA A 49 10.52 22.99 5.68
C ALA A 49 10.30 21.49 5.91
N VAL A 50 11.36 20.71 6.09
CA VAL A 50 11.27 19.28 6.44
C VAL A 50 10.50 19.06 7.74
N THR A 51 10.77 19.88 8.75
CA THR A 51 10.09 19.81 10.06
C THR A 51 8.61 20.20 9.93
N SER A 52 8.29 21.23 9.16
CA SER A 52 6.91 21.67 8.89
C SER A 52 6.14 20.60 8.11
N LEU A 53 6.75 20.04 7.06
CA LEU A 53 6.17 18.94 6.27
C LEU A 53 5.85 17.73 7.17
N HIS A 54 6.80 17.33 8.01
CA HIS A 54 6.61 16.24 8.97
C HIS A 54 5.45 16.51 9.91
N LYS A 55 5.40 17.71 10.50
CA LYS A 55 4.30 18.09 11.39
C LYS A 55 2.95 18.05 10.67
N LYS A 56 2.83 18.76 9.54
CA LYS A 56 1.56 18.89 8.80
C LYS A 56 1.05 17.54 8.30
N LEU A 57 1.92 16.69 7.75
CA LEU A 57 1.49 15.41 7.19
C LEU A 57 1.36 14.33 8.27
N LYS A 58 2.42 14.06 9.03
CA LYS A 58 2.49 12.89 9.91
C LYS A 58 1.85 13.14 11.28
N ILE A 59 2.14 14.28 11.91
CA ILE A 59 1.69 14.54 13.29
C ILE A 59 0.24 15.01 13.31
N ASP A 60 -0.11 15.98 12.45
CA ASP A 60 -1.41 16.63 12.48
C ASP A 60 -2.48 15.82 11.72
N ASN A 61 -2.08 15.07 10.69
CA ASN A 61 -3.00 14.37 9.80
C ASN A 61 -2.75 12.86 9.70
N GLU A 62 -1.81 12.31 10.48
CA GLU A 62 -1.53 10.87 10.54
C GLU A 62 -1.14 10.25 9.17
N ILE A 63 -0.62 11.05 8.24
CA ILE A 63 -0.27 10.63 6.88
C ILE A 63 1.12 9.99 6.83
N ILE A 64 1.22 8.85 6.13
CA ILE A 64 2.50 8.26 5.71
C ILE A 64 3.03 9.05 4.51
N ILE A 65 4.02 9.92 4.75
CA ILE A 65 4.54 10.87 3.76
C ILE A 65 4.96 10.18 2.45
N SER A 66 5.78 9.12 2.53
CA SER A 66 6.25 8.39 1.34
C SER A 66 5.11 7.81 0.51
N ALA A 67 4.21 7.05 1.13
CA ALA A 67 3.10 6.39 0.44
C ALA A 67 2.18 7.41 -0.22
N TRP A 68 1.89 8.50 0.48
CA TRP A 68 1.01 9.55 0.01
C TRP A 68 1.60 10.34 -1.16
N LEU A 69 2.87 10.74 -1.09
CA LEU A 69 3.55 11.42 -2.20
C LEU A 69 3.72 10.50 -3.42
N CYS A 70 4.10 9.24 -3.21
CA CYS A 70 4.18 8.26 -4.30
C CYS A 70 2.84 8.09 -5.01
N LEU A 71 1.75 8.03 -4.25
CA LEU A 71 0.41 7.91 -4.79
C LEU A 71 0.02 9.14 -5.64
N TYR A 72 0.25 10.35 -5.13
CA TYR A 72 -0.03 11.59 -5.87
C TYR A 72 0.81 11.65 -7.15
N PHE A 73 2.13 11.57 -7.05
CA PHE A 73 3.01 11.67 -8.21
C PHE A 73 2.93 10.47 -9.17
N SER A 74 2.18 9.42 -8.83
CA SER A 74 1.82 8.37 -9.80
C SER A 74 0.79 8.81 -10.83
N ALA A 75 0.05 9.90 -10.59
CA ALA A 75 -0.93 10.44 -11.52
C ALA A 75 -0.32 11.35 -12.61
N ILE A 76 1.00 11.44 -12.68
CA ILE A 76 1.75 12.12 -13.73
C ILE A 76 2.87 11.22 -14.28
N GLU A 77 3.28 11.46 -15.52
CA GLU A 77 4.32 10.70 -16.22
C GLU A 77 5.74 11.22 -15.94
N GLY A 78 5.89 12.40 -15.31
CA GLY A 78 7.19 12.96 -14.97
C GLY A 78 8.01 12.01 -14.10
N GLU A 79 9.31 11.84 -14.39
CA GLU A 79 10.19 10.89 -13.70
C GLU A 79 11.35 11.57 -12.97
N GLU A 80 11.57 12.85 -13.27
CA GLU A 80 12.72 13.62 -12.81
C GLU A 80 12.31 14.64 -11.75
N LEU A 81 13.31 15.13 -11.00
CA LEU A 81 13.06 16.09 -9.92
C LEU A 81 12.49 17.42 -10.45
N GLY A 82 12.87 17.81 -11.67
CA GLY A 82 12.28 18.96 -12.36
C GLY A 82 10.78 18.79 -12.60
N ASP A 83 10.36 17.62 -13.08
CA ASP A 83 8.95 17.36 -13.35
C ASP A 83 8.09 17.40 -12.08
N LEU A 84 8.65 16.91 -10.97
CA LEU A 84 7.98 16.96 -9.66
C LEU A 84 7.87 18.39 -9.13
N ILE A 85 8.90 19.21 -9.31
CA ILE A 85 8.85 20.64 -8.98
C ILE A 85 7.77 21.33 -9.81
N ASP A 86 7.74 21.09 -11.11
CA ASP A 86 6.74 21.68 -12.02
C ASP A 86 5.32 21.27 -11.62
N ALA A 87 5.10 19.99 -11.28
CA ALA A 87 3.81 19.48 -10.82
C ALA A 87 3.38 20.01 -9.45
N VAL A 88 4.31 20.36 -8.56
CA VAL A 88 3.97 21.04 -7.29
C VAL A 88 3.65 22.51 -7.54
N ASN A 89 4.41 23.16 -8.42
CA ASN A 89 4.21 24.58 -8.74
C ASN A 89 2.87 24.82 -9.45
N ASP A 90 2.55 24.00 -10.48
CA ASP A 90 1.25 23.95 -11.15
C ASP A 90 0.62 22.55 -11.06
N PRO A 91 -0.20 22.30 -10.03
CA PRO A 91 -0.78 20.98 -9.79
C PRO A 91 -2.02 20.68 -10.64
N SER A 92 -2.31 21.46 -11.69
CA SER A 92 -3.54 21.33 -12.47
C SER A 92 -3.65 19.98 -13.19
N GLU A 93 -2.57 19.52 -13.83
CA GLU A 93 -2.53 18.20 -14.48
C GLU A 93 -2.65 17.09 -13.43
N LEU A 94 -1.84 17.19 -12.36
CA LEU A 94 -1.85 16.25 -11.24
C LEU A 94 -3.27 16.09 -10.67
N LYS A 95 -3.97 17.20 -10.39
CA LYS A 95 -5.35 17.19 -9.88
C LYS A 95 -6.29 16.51 -10.87
N THR A 96 -6.20 16.88 -12.14
CA THR A 96 -7.08 16.38 -13.21
C THR A 96 -6.96 14.87 -13.37
N ASN A 97 -5.75 14.34 -13.30
CA ASN A 97 -5.51 12.90 -13.41
C ASN A 97 -5.88 12.18 -12.12
N PHE A 98 -5.54 12.74 -10.95
CA PHE A 98 -5.82 12.12 -9.66
C PHE A 98 -7.33 12.03 -9.37
N LEU A 99 -8.12 13.02 -9.78
CA LEU A 99 -9.59 13.03 -9.73
C LEU A 99 -10.26 11.81 -10.38
N LYS A 100 -9.60 11.19 -11.37
CA LYS A 100 -10.12 10.01 -12.08
C LYS A 100 -9.85 8.71 -11.33
N THR A 101 -9.10 8.75 -10.24
CA THR A 101 -8.66 7.58 -9.48
C THR A 101 -9.62 7.32 -8.32
N PRO A 102 -9.72 6.06 -7.83
CA PRO A 102 -10.53 5.77 -6.65
C PRO A 102 -10.00 6.44 -5.38
N TYR A 103 -8.74 6.88 -5.38
CA TYR A 103 -8.01 7.43 -4.23
C TYR A 103 -8.21 8.94 -4.02
N TYR A 104 -8.91 9.64 -4.91
CA TYR A 104 -9.15 11.07 -4.75
C TYR A 104 -10.02 11.36 -3.53
N ASP A 105 -9.58 12.34 -2.75
CA ASP A 105 -10.30 12.91 -1.63
C ASP A 105 -10.02 14.41 -1.57
N GLU A 106 -11.07 15.24 -1.48
CA GLU A 106 -10.94 16.70 -1.57
C GLU A 106 -10.21 17.29 -0.34
N GLU A 107 -10.43 16.72 0.84
CA GLU A 107 -9.78 17.17 2.07
C GLU A 107 -8.27 16.89 2.02
N LYS A 108 -7.89 15.66 1.66
CA LYS A 108 -6.49 15.29 1.44
C LYS A 108 -5.85 16.10 0.32
N TRP A 109 -6.59 16.41 -0.75
CA TRP A 109 -6.10 17.32 -1.77
C TRP A 109 -5.78 18.71 -1.20
N GLY A 110 -6.65 19.24 -0.33
CA GLY A 110 -6.40 20.47 0.42
C GLY A 110 -5.11 20.43 1.23
N ILE A 111 -4.81 19.30 1.88
CA ILE A 111 -3.56 19.08 2.61
C ILE A 111 -2.37 19.16 1.64
N PHE A 112 -2.44 18.53 0.46
CA PHE A 112 -1.37 18.61 -0.56
C PHE A 112 -1.09 20.03 -0.97
N ILE A 113 -2.14 20.82 -1.23
CA ILE A 113 -2.00 22.24 -1.57
C ILE A 113 -1.33 23.04 -0.45
N SER A 114 -1.59 22.69 0.82
CA SER A 114 -1.06 23.38 2.00
C SER A 114 0.42 23.14 2.32
N VAL A 115 1.04 22.12 1.71
CA VAL A 115 2.45 21.74 1.92
C VAL A 115 3.34 22.01 0.70
N ARG A 116 2.81 22.66 -0.34
CA ARG A 116 3.53 22.85 -1.60
C ARG A 116 4.82 23.67 -1.44
N GLU A 117 4.79 24.71 -0.61
CA GLU A 117 5.97 25.55 -0.38
C GLU A 117 7.11 24.74 0.27
N GLU A 118 6.79 23.89 1.26
CA GLU A 118 7.77 22.98 1.84
C GLU A 118 8.32 21.99 0.82
N LEU A 119 7.44 21.38 0.01
CA LEU A 119 7.85 20.43 -1.03
C LEU A 119 8.76 21.10 -2.07
N LEU A 120 8.43 22.30 -2.54
CA LEU A 120 9.25 23.05 -3.49
C LEU A 120 10.65 23.33 -2.94
N LEU A 121 10.75 23.78 -1.69
CA LEU A 121 12.04 24.08 -1.07
C LEU A 121 12.89 22.80 -0.92
N ILE A 122 12.28 21.71 -0.45
CA ILE A 122 12.97 20.42 -0.27
C ILE A 122 13.42 19.86 -1.61
N PHE A 123 12.54 19.85 -2.61
CA PHE A 123 12.86 19.34 -3.94
C PHE A 123 13.95 20.18 -4.60
N GLN A 124 13.84 21.51 -4.58
CA GLN A 124 14.87 22.37 -5.13
C GLN A 124 16.24 22.15 -4.47
N TYR A 125 16.26 22.02 -3.14
CA TYR A 125 17.50 21.67 -2.43
C TYR A 125 18.09 20.33 -2.88
N LEU A 126 17.28 19.28 -3.02
CA LEU A 126 17.74 17.96 -3.46
C LEU A 126 18.23 17.98 -4.92
N LYS A 127 17.62 18.80 -5.78
CA LYS A 127 18.10 19.07 -7.15
C LYS A 127 19.49 19.68 -7.12
N ASP A 128 19.65 20.77 -6.38
CA ASP A 128 20.87 21.59 -6.39
C ASP A 128 22.04 20.90 -5.70
N ASN A 129 21.75 19.94 -4.81
CA ASN A 129 22.75 19.18 -4.06
C ASN A 129 22.92 17.74 -4.58
N GLY A 130 22.60 17.52 -5.86
CA GLY A 130 23.04 16.35 -6.61
C GLY A 130 22.43 15.01 -6.19
N PHE A 131 21.17 15.00 -5.73
CA PHE A 131 20.53 13.75 -5.28
C PHE A 131 20.37 12.74 -6.42
N LYS A 132 20.12 13.21 -7.64
CA LYS A 132 19.98 12.35 -8.82
C LYS A 132 21.30 11.64 -9.13
N GLU A 133 22.41 12.35 -9.09
CA GLU A 133 23.76 11.84 -9.30
C GLU A 133 24.07 10.80 -8.23
N TYR A 134 23.83 11.15 -6.95
CA TYR A 134 23.97 10.21 -5.84
C TYR A 134 23.16 8.92 -6.06
N TRP A 135 21.87 9.03 -6.40
CA TRP A 135 21.01 7.87 -6.63
C TRP A 135 21.49 7.03 -7.81
N THR A 136 21.88 7.68 -8.91
CA THR A 136 22.34 7.01 -10.13
C THR A 136 23.63 6.23 -9.90
N GLU A 137 24.57 6.78 -9.13
CA GLU A 137 25.87 6.17 -8.86
C GLU A 137 25.82 5.10 -7.76
N ASN A 138 25.03 5.33 -6.71
CA ASN A 138 25.12 4.52 -5.48
C ASN A 138 23.93 3.58 -5.24
N ILE A 139 22.75 3.92 -5.78
CA ILE A 139 21.49 3.24 -5.47
C ILE A 139 21.00 2.43 -6.67
N LYS A 140 20.83 3.07 -7.84
CA LYS A 140 20.34 2.45 -9.07
C LYS A 140 21.07 1.14 -9.44
N PRO A 141 22.41 1.02 -9.36
CA PRO A 141 23.09 -0.22 -9.74
C PRO A 141 22.69 -1.41 -8.85
N LYS A 142 22.43 -1.17 -7.56
CA LYS A 142 21.99 -2.20 -6.62
C LYS A 142 20.58 -2.69 -6.96
N ILE A 143 19.68 -1.76 -7.29
CA ILE A 143 18.30 -2.06 -7.70
C ILE A 143 18.28 -2.83 -9.02
N VAL A 144 19.04 -2.38 -10.03
CA VAL A 144 19.11 -3.04 -11.34
C VAL A 144 19.60 -4.49 -11.21
N LYS A 145 20.65 -4.72 -10.41
CA LYS A 145 21.13 -6.07 -10.12
C LYS A 145 20.05 -6.94 -9.46
N ARG A 146 19.27 -6.37 -8.54
CA ARG A 146 18.14 -7.07 -7.91
C ARG A 146 17.07 -7.43 -8.94
N ILE A 147 16.70 -6.48 -9.81
CA ILE A 147 15.74 -6.66 -10.90
C ILE A 147 16.15 -7.80 -11.83
N GLU A 148 17.41 -7.85 -12.25
CA GLU A 148 17.93 -8.93 -13.12
C GLU A 148 17.78 -10.31 -12.48
N THR A 149 17.89 -10.39 -11.15
CA THR A 149 17.70 -11.63 -10.39
C THR A 149 16.23 -12.03 -10.34
N GLU A 150 15.33 -11.09 -10.02
CA GLU A 150 13.89 -11.39 -9.90
C GLU A 150 13.23 -11.77 -11.22
N LYS A 151 13.66 -11.15 -12.33
CA LYS A 151 13.12 -11.42 -13.68
C LYS A 151 13.15 -12.91 -14.05
N GLN A 152 14.12 -13.67 -13.57
CA GLN A 152 14.26 -15.09 -13.89
C GLN A 152 13.17 -15.98 -13.27
N GLY A 153 12.41 -15.48 -12.29
CA GLY A 153 11.37 -16.23 -11.57
C GLY A 153 9.93 -15.81 -11.87
N LEU A 154 9.72 -14.57 -12.32
CA LEU A 154 8.39 -13.95 -12.38
C LEU A 154 7.40 -14.66 -13.32
N ASP A 155 7.87 -15.17 -14.46
CA ASP A 155 7.01 -15.82 -15.46
C ASP A 155 6.30 -17.08 -14.95
N LYS A 156 6.73 -17.62 -13.80
CA LYS A 156 6.08 -18.77 -13.16
C LYS A 156 4.77 -18.39 -12.45
N TYR A 157 4.55 -17.10 -12.19
CA TYR A 157 3.45 -16.63 -11.36
C TYR A 157 2.43 -15.86 -12.20
N ASP A 158 1.26 -16.47 -12.42
CA ASP A 158 0.11 -15.82 -13.05
C ASP A 158 -0.80 -15.17 -12.00
N VAL A 159 -0.28 -14.12 -11.36
CA VAL A 159 -0.94 -13.41 -10.28
C VAL A 159 -2.28 -12.82 -10.72
N ILE A 160 -2.34 -12.18 -11.90
CA ILE A 160 -3.59 -11.62 -12.44
C ILE A 160 -4.65 -12.71 -12.59
N ALA A 161 -4.31 -13.88 -13.14
CA ALA A 161 -5.31 -14.95 -13.25
C ALA A 161 -5.80 -15.41 -11.88
N GLN A 162 -4.94 -15.48 -10.87
CA GLN A 162 -5.36 -15.79 -9.50
C GLN A 162 -6.25 -14.70 -8.90
N ASN A 163 -5.90 -13.42 -9.09
CA ASN A 163 -6.71 -12.30 -8.63
C ASN A 163 -8.09 -12.28 -9.29
N GLU A 164 -8.15 -12.33 -10.63
CA GLU A 164 -9.40 -12.33 -11.37
C GLU A 164 -10.28 -13.53 -11.01
N ASN A 165 -9.65 -14.70 -10.81
CA ASN A 165 -10.36 -15.86 -10.30
C ASN A 165 -10.97 -15.53 -8.94
N MET A 166 -10.18 -15.12 -7.95
CA MET A 166 -10.65 -14.87 -6.58
C MET A 166 -11.64 -13.71 -6.44
N LEU A 167 -11.55 -12.68 -7.29
CA LEU A 167 -12.46 -11.54 -7.31
C LEU A 167 -13.77 -11.85 -8.05
N GLY A 168 -13.71 -12.75 -9.05
CA GLY A 168 -14.82 -13.05 -9.96
C GLY A 168 -15.05 -12.00 -11.05
N PHE A 169 -14.10 -11.08 -11.27
CA PHE A 169 -14.13 -10.10 -12.36
C PHE A 169 -12.75 -9.86 -12.97
N LYS A 170 -12.73 -9.27 -14.18
CA LYS A 170 -11.50 -8.98 -14.92
C LYS A 170 -10.80 -7.74 -14.39
N LEU A 171 -9.48 -7.81 -14.25
CA LEU A 171 -8.65 -6.67 -13.91
C LEU A 171 -8.46 -5.78 -15.14
N PRO A 172 -8.23 -4.45 -14.97
CA PRO A 172 -8.20 -3.50 -16.08
C PRO A 172 -7.02 -3.69 -17.03
N SER A 173 -6.00 -4.45 -16.64
CA SER A 173 -4.82 -4.74 -17.47
C SER A 173 -4.25 -6.11 -17.13
N GLY A 174 -3.74 -6.80 -18.14
CA GLY A 174 -2.93 -8.02 -18.02
C GLY A 174 -1.47 -7.76 -17.62
N THR A 175 -1.10 -6.51 -17.34
CA THR A 175 0.27 -6.09 -17.00
C THR A 175 0.34 -5.54 -15.57
N ILE A 176 1.28 -6.05 -14.78
CA ILE A 176 1.66 -5.48 -13.48
C ILE A 176 2.99 -4.77 -13.63
N THR A 177 3.07 -3.50 -13.21
CA THR A 177 4.34 -2.77 -13.10
C THR A 177 4.80 -2.73 -11.66
N VAL A 178 6.01 -3.21 -11.41
CA VAL A 178 6.65 -3.26 -10.10
C VAL A 178 7.83 -2.30 -10.11
N TYR A 179 7.78 -1.30 -9.24
CA TYR A 179 8.94 -0.46 -9.00
C TYR A 179 9.72 -1.01 -7.81
N ILE A 180 10.96 -1.42 -8.05
CA ILE A 180 11.85 -1.88 -6.97
C ILE A 180 12.64 -0.67 -6.46
N LEU A 181 12.53 -0.38 -5.16
CA LEU A 181 13.06 0.81 -4.51
C LEU A 181 14.03 0.45 -3.39
N TYR A 182 14.83 1.45 -2.98
CA TYR A 182 15.78 1.36 -1.87
C TYR A 182 15.17 1.89 -0.57
N TYR A 183 14.50 3.04 -0.63
CA TYR A 183 14.09 3.81 0.55
C TYR A 183 12.63 3.58 0.98
N ASN A 184 11.95 2.57 0.45
CA ASN A 184 10.52 2.34 0.73
C ASN A 184 10.23 1.52 1.99
N ARG A 185 11.22 0.93 2.67
CA ARG A 185 10.98 0.17 3.92
C ARG A 185 10.36 1.07 5.02
N PRO A 186 9.43 0.52 5.82
CA PRO A 186 8.93 -0.86 5.80
C PRO A 186 7.74 -1.09 4.84
N HIS A 187 7.38 -0.12 4.01
CA HIS A 187 6.08 -0.07 3.32
C HIS A 187 6.12 -0.66 1.90
N GLY A 188 5.20 -1.58 1.62
CA GLY A 188 4.73 -1.84 0.26
C GLY A 188 3.73 -0.74 -0.10
N ILE A 189 3.80 -0.17 -1.29
CA ILE A 189 2.97 1.00 -1.62
C ILE A 189 2.20 0.74 -2.91
N LYS A 190 0.87 0.67 -2.82
CA LYS A 190 -0.01 0.81 -3.97
C LYS A 190 0.08 2.21 -4.55
N ILE A 191 0.18 2.28 -5.87
CA ILE A 191 -0.01 3.51 -6.63
C ILE A 191 -1.07 3.31 -7.70
N THR A 192 -1.41 4.36 -8.45
CA THR A 192 -2.52 4.30 -9.42
C THR A 192 -2.32 3.22 -10.49
N GLY A 193 -3.41 2.55 -10.88
CA GLY A 193 -3.41 1.49 -11.90
C GLY A 193 -2.89 0.15 -11.39
N MET A 194 -2.42 -0.69 -12.31
CA MET A 194 -1.83 -2.01 -12.00
C MET A 194 -0.35 -1.89 -11.65
N ARG A 195 -0.05 -1.01 -10.68
CA ARG A 195 1.32 -0.63 -10.31
C ARG A 195 1.50 -0.61 -8.80
N PHE A 196 2.67 -0.98 -8.31
CA PHE A 196 3.03 -0.88 -6.89
C PHE A 196 4.56 -0.78 -6.69
N LEU A 197 4.94 -0.38 -5.49
CA LEU A 197 6.33 -0.20 -5.06
C LEU A 197 6.72 -1.29 -4.07
N THR A 198 7.90 -1.87 -4.23
CA THR A 198 8.46 -2.90 -3.32
C THR A 198 9.94 -2.65 -3.04
N SER A 199 10.47 -3.28 -1.99
CA SER A 199 11.86 -3.06 -1.58
C SER A 199 12.84 -4.07 -2.16
N MET A 200 14.00 -3.58 -2.63
CA MET A 200 15.11 -4.46 -3.02
C MET A 200 15.67 -5.30 -1.87
N HIS A 201 15.37 -4.93 -0.63
CA HIS A 201 15.84 -5.60 0.58
C HIS A 201 15.00 -6.81 0.99
N TRP A 202 13.83 -6.99 0.38
CA TRP A 202 12.91 -8.07 0.73
C TRP A 202 13.18 -9.36 -0.04
N PRO A 203 12.78 -10.54 0.46
CA PRO A 203 12.76 -11.76 -0.34
C PRO A 203 11.85 -11.62 -1.56
N PHE A 204 12.17 -12.32 -2.64
CA PHE A 204 11.42 -12.28 -3.91
C PHE A 204 9.94 -12.66 -3.73
N GLU A 205 9.66 -13.59 -2.81
CA GLU A 205 8.31 -14.04 -2.49
C GLU A 205 7.44 -12.91 -1.91
N ILE A 206 8.05 -11.90 -1.29
CA ILE A 206 7.31 -10.68 -0.89
C ILE A 206 6.78 -9.97 -2.12
N THR A 207 7.56 -9.80 -3.19
CA THR A 207 7.09 -9.18 -4.45
C THR A 207 5.85 -9.91 -5.00
N ILE A 208 5.85 -11.25 -4.99
CA ILE A 208 4.70 -12.03 -5.46
C ILE A 208 3.50 -11.84 -4.53
N ARG A 209 3.67 -11.92 -3.21
CA ARG A 209 2.57 -11.71 -2.26
C ARG A 209 1.99 -10.29 -2.34
N THR A 210 2.85 -9.27 -2.39
CA THR A 210 2.44 -7.87 -2.55
C THR A 210 1.69 -7.67 -3.86
N SER A 211 2.15 -8.26 -4.97
CA SER A 211 1.39 -8.17 -6.23
C SER A 211 0.01 -8.81 -6.13
N ALA A 212 -0.13 -9.96 -5.44
CA ALA A 212 -1.41 -10.60 -5.23
C ALA A 212 -2.33 -9.73 -4.35
N HIS A 213 -1.78 -9.04 -3.37
CA HIS A 213 -2.48 -8.11 -2.47
C HIS A 213 -2.95 -6.85 -3.21
N GLU A 214 -1.99 -6.06 -3.70
CA GLU A 214 -2.19 -4.70 -4.19
C GLU A 214 -3.05 -4.63 -5.46
N MET A 215 -3.07 -5.68 -6.26
CA MET A 215 -3.88 -5.73 -7.48
C MET A 215 -5.36 -5.99 -7.19
N MET A 216 -5.72 -6.33 -5.95
CA MET A 216 -7.11 -6.49 -5.54
C MET A 216 -7.71 -5.23 -4.95
N HIS A 217 -6.97 -4.15 -4.72
CA HIS A 217 -7.55 -2.92 -4.17
C HIS A 217 -8.20 -2.03 -5.25
N PRO A 218 -9.48 -1.61 -5.06
CA PRO A 218 -10.44 -2.14 -4.09
C PRO A 218 -11.04 -3.48 -4.57
N PRO A 219 -11.39 -4.43 -3.67
CA PRO A 219 -11.86 -5.77 -4.05
C PRO A 219 -13.35 -5.78 -4.45
N TYR A 220 -14.01 -4.63 -4.38
CA TYR A 220 -15.41 -4.40 -4.70
C TYR A 220 -15.66 -2.90 -4.95
N ASP A 221 -16.83 -2.55 -5.48
CA ASP A 221 -17.26 -1.15 -5.64
C ASP A 221 -18.01 -0.66 -4.40
N HIS A 222 -17.29 -0.13 -3.41
CA HIS A 222 -17.90 0.41 -2.19
C HIS A 222 -18.85 1.59 -2.47
N LYS A 223 -18.46 2.50 -3.39
CA LYS A 223 -19.14 3.78 -3.61
C LYS A 223 -20.55 3.58 -4.16
N ASN A 224 -20.74 2.62 -5.06
CA ASN A 224 -22.01 2.40 -5.73
C ASN A 224 -22.82 1.20 -5.20
N ASP A 225 -22.37 0.51 -4.14
CA ASP A 225 -23.02 -0.68 -3.60
C ASP A 225 -23.64 -0.43 -2.22
N ALA A 226 -24.93 -0.06 -2.19
CA ALA A 226 -25.65 0.20 -0.94
C ALA A 226 -25.82 -1.04 -0.06
N GLU A 227 -25.92 -2.23 -0.66
CA GLU A 227 -26.12 -3.47 0.09
C GLU A 227 -24.82 -3.88 0.82
N LEU A 228 -23.69 -3.83 0.11
CA LEU A 228 -22.38 -4.10 0.72
C LEU A 228 -22.06 -3.07 1.81
N ARG A 229 -22.37 -1.79 1.58
CA ARG A 229 -22.21 -0.76 2.62
C ARG A 229 -23.04 -1.07 3.87
N GLY A 230 -24.26 -1.58 3.71
CA GLY A 230 -25.08 -2.05 4.84
C GLY A 230 -24.43 -3.20 5.60
N VAL A 231 -23.75 -4.12 4.91
CA VAL A 231 -22.98 -5.20 5.54
C VAL A 231 -21.80 -4.64 6.32
N ILE A 232 -21.00 -3.77 5.71
CA ILE A 232 -19.83 -3.15 6.36
C ILE A 232 -20.26 -2.38 7.60
N GLU A 233 -21.25 -1.49 7.47
CA GLU A 233 -21.76 -0.67 8.57
C GLU A 233 -22.30 -1.51 9.73
N SER A 234 -22.82 -2.71 9.46
CA SER A 234 -23.30 -3.58 10.53
C SER A 234 -22.21 -3.94 11.56
N PHE A 235 -20.94 -3.99 11.13
CA PHE A 235 -19.79 -4.28 11.99
C PHE A 235 -19.44 -3.17 12.98
N SER A 236 -20.04 -1.97 12.87
CA SER A 236 -19.94 -0.95 13.91
C SER A 236 -20.50 -1.40 15.27
N LYS A 237 -21.31 -2.47 15.27
CA LYS A 237 -21.90 -3.10 16.46
C LYS A 237 -21.04 -4.23 17.05
N ASP A 238 -19.93 -4.61 16.42
CA ASP A 238 -19.04 -5.67 16.91
C ASP A 238 -17.93 -5.07 17.78
N GLU A 239 -18.04 -5.24 19.10
CA GLU A 239 -17.05 -4.71 20.05
C GLU A 239 -15.63 -5.21 19.80
N PHE A 240 -15.48 -6.46 19.33
CA PHE A 240 -14.16 -7.05 19.09
C PHE A 240 -13.49 -6.45 17.85
N VAL A 241 -14.26 -6.20 16.79
CA VAL A 241 -13.76 -5.53 15.58
C VAL A 241 -13.46 -4.06 15.88
N MET A 242 -14.38 -3.36 16.55
CA MET A 242 -14.22 -1.93 16.83
C MET A 242 -13.07 -1.63 17.80
N ASP A 243 -12.72 -2.57 18.69
CA ASP A 243 -11.50 -2.46 19.50
C ASP A 243 -10.23 -2.37 18.62
N ARG A 244 -10.15 -3.14 17.52
CA ARG A 244 -9.03 -3.05 16.57
C ARG A 244 -9.02 -1.75 15.79
N VAL A 245 -10.19 -1.29 15.34
CA VAL A 245 -10.30 0.00 14.64
C VAL A 245 -9.84 1.15 15.55
N ASN A 246 -10.28 1.17 16.81
CA ASN A 246 -10.10 2.33 17.68
C ASN A 246 -8.76 2.37 18.42
N ASN A 247 -8.13 1.22 18.69
CA ASN A 247 -7.02 1.14 19.66
C ASN A 247 -5.69 0.63 19.08
N HIS A 248 -5.58 0.40 17.77
CA HIS A 248 -4.31 0.00 17.15
C HIS A 248 -3.36 1.20 16.94
N ASN A 249 -2.09 0.93 16.70
CA ASN A 249 -1.15 1.95 16.30
C ASN A 249 -1.50 2.55 14.92
N LYS A 250 -2.08 3.75 14.92
CA LYS A 250 -2.52 4.46 13.72
C LYS A 250 -1.45 4.73 12.68
N SER A 251 -0.17 4.60 13.02
CA SER A 251 0.92 4.68 12.03
C SER A 251 0.92 3.52 11.03
N LEU A 252 0.19 2.44 11.32
CA LEU A 252 0.03 1.27 10.46
C LEU A 252 -1.01 1.49 9.35
N GLY A 253 -1.95 2.42 9.52
CA GLY A 253 -3.03 2.70 8.55
C GLY A 253 -4.37 2.07 8.92
N TYR A 254 -5.33 2.03 8.00
CA TYR A 254 -6.66 1.41 8.22
C TYR A 254 -7.47 1.97 9.40
N ASN A 255 -7.37 3.29 9.61
CA ASN A 255 -7.95 4.04 10.74
C ASN A 255 -9.48 4.19 10.72
N SER A 256 -10.20 3.42 9.89
CA SER A 256 -11.67 3.43 9.81
C SER A 256 -12.20 2.00 9.66
N LEU A 257 -13.47 1.78 10.04
CA LEU A 257 -14.12 0.48 9.84
C LEU A 257 -14.10 0.06 8.37
N GLU A 258 -14.39 0.99 7.46
CA GLU A 258 -14.32 0.76 6.01
C GLU A 258 -12.91 0.34 5.59
N GLY A 259 -11.89 1.08 6.03
CA GLY A 259 -10.50 0.80 5.69
C GLY A 259 -10.03 -0.57 6.21
N LEU A 260 -10.34 -0.90 7.46
CA LEU A 260 -10.02 -2.21 8.02
C LEU A 260 -10.78 -3.34 7.32
N PHE A 261 -12.06 -3.13 6.98
CA PHE A 261 -12.86 -4.14 6.30
C PHE A 261 -12.36 -4.40 4.88
N GLU A 262 -12.01 -3.36 4.13
CA GLU A 262 -11.41 -3.48 2.79
C GLU A 262 -10.08 -4.24 2.85
N GLU A 263 -9.19 -3.83 3.75
CA GLU A 263 -7.90 -4.46 3.95
C GLU A 263 -8.05 -5.94 4.32
N ASP A 264 -8.92 -6.26 5.26
CA ASP A 264 -9.11 -7.63 5.72
C ASP A 264 -9.74 -8.53 4.66
N CYS A 265 -10.56 -7.97 3.76
CA CYS A 265 -11.01 -8.68 2.57
C CYS A 265 -9.82 -9.06 1.70
N VAL A 266 -8.94 -8.11 1.37
CA VAL A 266 -7.75 -8.35 0.55
C VAL A 266 -6.78 -9.31 1.22
N GLN A 267 -6.48 -9.14 2.52
CA GLN A 267 -5.64 -10.05 3.31
C GLN A 267 -6.17 -11.49 3.29
N SER A 268 -7.49 -11.68 3.36
CA SER A 268 -8.06 -13.03 3.31
C SER A 268 -7.92 -13.68 1.93
N LEU A 269 -8.09 -12.91 0.86
CA LEU A 269 -7.99 -13.37 -0.53
C LEU A 269 -6.54 -13.63 -0.93
N ASP A 270 -5.63 -12.71 -0.60
CA ASP A 270 -4.22 -12.84 -0.95
C ASP A 270 -3.56 -14.03 -0.26
N GLN A 271 -4.06 -14.45 0.90
CA GLN A 271 -3.56 -15.61 1.62
C GLN A 271 -3.91 -16.89 0.85
N LEU A 272 -5.14 -17.00 0.33
CA LEU A 272 -5.54 -18.11 -0.54
C LEU A 272 -4.76 -18.11 -1.86
N ILE A 273 -4.54 -16.93 -2.45
CA ILE A 273 -3.72 -16.80 -3.67
C ILE A 273 -2.27 -17.22 -3.39
N GLY A 274 -1.69 -16.77 -2.27
CA GLY A 274 -0.34 -17.12 -1.85
C GLY A 274 -0.19 -18.63 -1.63
N GLU A 275 -1.21 -19.29 -1.07
CA GLU A 275 -1.24 -20.75 -0.92
C GLU A 275 -1.25 -21.44 -2.28
N ASN A 276 -2.09 -20.99 -3.22
CA ASN A 276 -2.15 -21.53 -4.58
C ASN A 276 -0.83 -21.33 -5.36
N LEU A 277 -0.16 -20.20 -5.12
CA LEU A 277 1.12 -19.87 -5.75
C LEU A 277 2.32 -20.46 -5.00
N SER A 278 2.10 -21.20 -3.89
CA SER A 278 3.17 -21.76 -3.04
C SER A 278 4.17 -20.73 -2.52
N VAL A 279 3.71 -19.50 -2.26
CA VAL A 279 4.49 -18.40 -1.68
C VAL A 279 3.90 -17.89 -0.36
N ALA A 280 2.79 -18.46 0.09
CA ALA A 280 2.22 -18.13 1.38
C ALA A 280 3.16 -18.48 2.53
N ILE A 281 3.11 -17.65 3.56
CA ILE A 281 3.56 -18.03 4.90
C ILE A 281 2.36 -18.58 5.67
N ASP A 282 2.63 -19.28 6.77
CA ASP A 282 1.59 -19.77 7.67
C ASP A 282 0.66 -18.63 8.11
N ALA A 283 -0.64 -18.80 7.91
CA ALA A 283 -1.63 -17.75 8.12
C ALA A 283 -1.71 -17.32 9.60
N ARG A 284 -1.48 -18.25 10.54
CA ARG A 284 -1.46 -17.94 11.98
C ARG A 284 -0.26 -17.07 12.31
N LYS A 285 0.92 -17.42 11.82
CA LYS A 285 2.12 -16.59 11.99
C LYS A 285 1.93 -15.22 11.34
N ARG A 286 1.43 -15.18 10.10
CA ARG A 286 1.19 -13.94 9.36
C ARG A 286 0.37 -12.94 10.16
N TRP A 287 -0.87 -13.30 10.52
CA TRP A 287 -1.77 -12.35 11.17
C TRP A 287 -1.53 -12.18 12.67
N LYS A 288 -0.68 -13.00 13.28
CA LYS A 288 -0.19 -12.73 14.63
C LYS A 288 0.90 -11.65 14.63
N ASP A 289 1.76 -11.66 13.62
CA ASP A 289 2.93 -10.78 13.54
C ASP A 289 2.64 -9.49 12.75
N SER A 290 1.69 -9.49 11.81
CA SER A 290 1.33 -8.33 10.98
C SER A 290 0.50 -7.33 11.77
N ASP A 291 0.88 -6.06 11.69
CA ASP A 291 0.08 -4.89 12.08
C ASP A 291 -0.58 -5.04 13.46
N GLU A 292 0.19 -5.52 14.45
CA GLU A 292 -0.28 -5.72 15.83
C GLU A 292 -1.50 -6.66 15.97
N GLY A 293 -1.74 -7.51 14.97
CA GLY A 293 -2.81 -8.50 14.97
C GLY A 293 -4.22 -7.92 14.73
N ILE A 294 -4.32 -6.81 14.01
CA ILE A 294 -5.62 -6.15 13.74
C ILE A 294 -6.52 -6.87 12.75
N HIS A 295 -5.97 -7.75 11.92
CA HIS A 295 -6.66 -8.39 10.79
C HIS A 295 -7.64 -9.51 11.18
N VAL A 296 -8.60 -9.19 12.05
CA VAL A 296 -9.53 -10.15 12.66
C VAL A 296 -10.65 -10.57 11.71
N LEU A 297 -11.09 -9.70 10.80
CA LEU A 297 -12.06 -10.03 9.77
C LEU A 297 -11.40 -10.92 8.71
N ALA A 298 -10.12 -10.72 8.42
CA ALA A 298 -9.37 -11.54 7.48
C ALA A 298 -9.33 -13.00 7.92
N ILE A 299 -9.06 -13.23 9.22
CA ILE A 299 -9.08 -14.56 9.85
C ILE A 299 -10.45 -15.24 9.71
N ALA A 300 -11.53 -14.50 9.94
CA ALA A 300 -12.88 -15.04 9.83
C ALA A 300 -13.23 -15.36 8.36
N LEU A 301 -12.99 -14.44 7.43
CA LEU A 301 -13.23 -14.62 6.01
C LEU A 301 -12.44 -15.81 5.44
N TYR A 302 -11.16 -15.91 5.76
CA TYR A 302 -10.30 -17.01 5.33
C TYR A 302 -10.82 -18.38 5.77
N GLN A 303 -11.23 -18.51 7.04
CA GLN A 303 -11.81 -19.75 7.55
C GLN A 303 -13.14 -20.07 6.84
N ILE A 304 -14.03 -19.09 6.69
CA ILE A 304 -15.32 -19.29 6.03
C ILE A 304 -15.12 -19.67 4.56
N MET A 305 -14.20 -19.02 3.85
CA MET A 305 -13.86 -19.33 2.46
C MET A 305 -13.34 -20.75 2.31
N LYS A 306 -12.45 -21.20 3.19
CA LYS A 306 -11.97 -22.60 3.20
C LYS A 306 -13.09 -23.59 3.48
N GLU A 307 -13.92 -23.33 4.49
CA GLU A 307 -15.05 -24.21 4.84
C GLU A 307 -16.08 -24.33 3.69
N LYS A 308 -16.29 -23.24 2.95
CA LYS A 308 -17.27 -23.18 1.85
C LYS A 308 -16.68 -23.56 0.49
N ASN A 309 -15.39 -23.90 0.43
CA ASN A 309 -14.65 -24.09 -0.82
C ASN A 309 -14.90 -22.92 -1.79
N TYR A 310 -14.66 -21.71 -1.29
CA TYR A 310 -14.93 -20.46 -2.01
C TYR A 310 -14.35 -20.51 -3.42
N ASN A 311 -15.12 -19.93 -4.34
CA ASN A 311 -14.74 -19.74 -5.73
C ASN A 311 -14.56 -21.02 -6.58
N SER A 312 -14.99 -22.18 -6.05
CA SER A 312 -15.13 -23.40 -6.85
C SER A 312 -16.14 -23.30 -8.01
N LYS A 313 -16.94 -22.23 -8.06
CA LYS A 313 -17.96 -21.96 -9.09
C LYS A 313 -17.81 -20.59 -9.78
N GLY A 314 -16.73 -19.86 -9.55
CA GLY A 314 -16.54 -18.52 -10.14
C GLY A 314 -17.52 -17.46 -9.61
N GLU A 315 -17.81 -17.48 -8.30
CA GLU A 315 -18.68 -16.48 -7.67
C GLU A 315 -17.95 -15.14 -7.53
N VAL A 316 -18.65 -14.03 -7.74
CA VAL A 316 -18.10 -12.69 -7.49
C VAL A 316 -17.88 -12.50 -6.00
N PHE A 317 -16.71 -12.01 -5.59
CA PHE A 317 -16.33 -11.88 -4.19
C PHE A 317 -17.34 -11.07 -3.36
N ARG A 318 -17.82 -9.95 -3.92
CA ARG A 318 -18.89 -9.13 -3.33
C ARG A 318 -20.13 -9.96 -2.97
N ASP A 319 -20.58 -10.82 -3.89
CA ASP A 319 -21.78 -11.62 -3.69
C ASP A 319 -21.55 -12.70 -2.63
N PHE A 320 -20.34 -13.28 -2.60
CA PHE A 320 -19.94 -14.20 -1.55
C PHE A 320 -20.04 -13.55 -0.17
N VAL A 321 -19.46 -12.36 0.02
CA VAL A 321 -19.48 -11.62 1.30
C VAL A 321 -20.91 -11.35 1.77
N ILE A 322 -21.78 -10.86 0.89
CA ILE A 322 -23.19 -10.61 1.21
C ILE A 322 -23.92 -11.91 1.54
N ARG A 323 -23.68 -12.98 0.79
CA ARG A 323 -24.31 -14.27 1.03
C ARG A 323 -23.92 -14.83 2.39
N ILE A 324 -22.64 -14.85 2.76
CA ILE A 324 -22.20 -15.37 4.07
C ILE A 324 -22.65 -14.50 5.24
N ASN A 325 -22.87 -13.20 5.02
CA ASN A 325 -23.50 -12.31 5.99
C ASN A 325 -24.98 -12.69 6.19
N LYS A 326 -25.75 -12.85 5.11
CA LYS A 326 -27.16 -13.31 5.15
C LYS A 326 -27.34 -14.70 5.76
N GLU A 327 -26.35 -15.58 5.58
CA GLU A 327 -26.29 -16.90 6.21
C GLU A 327 -25.95 -16.83 7.72
N GLY A 328 -25.67 -15.65 8.28
CA GLY A 328 -25.32 -15.47 9.68
C GLY A 328 -23.91 -15.95 10.06
N ARG A 329 -23.04 -16.21 9.06
CA ARG A 329 -21.68 -16.71 9.28
C ARG A 329 -20.66 -15.61 9.46
N PHE A 330 -20.81 -14.50 8.73
CA PHE A 330 -19.93 -13.34 8.79
C PHE A 330 -20.72 -12.10 9.20
N VAL A 331 -21.00 -12.02 10.50
CA VAL A 331 -21.89 -11.02 11.11
C VAL A 331 -21.28 -10.53 12.44
N PRO A 332 -21.72 -9.36 12.95
CA PRO A 332 -21.31 -8.87 14.27
C PRO A 332 -21.54 -9.89 15.38
N GLY A 333 -20.60 -9.99 16.31
CA GLY A 333 -20.63 -10.91 17.45
C GLY A 333 -20.09 -12.31 17.13
N LYS A 334 -19.80 -12.62 15.86
CA LYS A 334 -19.22 -13.92 15.44
C LYS A 334 -17.72 -13.88 15.19
N ILE A 335 -17.12 -12.72 15.01
CA ILE A 335 -15.71 -12.60 14.59
C ILE A 335 -14.75 -13.14 15.65
N ARG A 336 -14.99 -12.84 16.93
CA ARG A 336 -14.18 -13.38 18.03
C ARG A 336 -14.18 -14.90 18.07
N GLU A 337 -15.31 -15.55 17.77
CA GLU A 337 -15.41 -17.02 17.75
C GLU A 337 -14.43 -17.63 16.72
N TYR A 338 -14.37 -17.05 15.51
CA TYR A 338 -13.40 -17.47 14.49
C TYR A 338 -11.97 -17.18 14.92
N TYR A 339 -11.70 -16.02 15.51
CA TYR A 339 -10.37 -15.64 15.99
C TYR A 339 -9.86 -16.63 17.04
N ASP A 340 -10.67 -16.91 18.07
CA ASP A 340 -10.31 -17.82 19.15
C ASP A 340 -10.11 -19.24 18.64
N LYS A 341 -10.95 -19.71 17.71
CA LYS A 341 -10.78 -21.02 17.07
C LYS A 341 -9.50 -21.10 16.23
N PHE A 342 -9.11 -20.01 15.58
CA PHE A 342 -7.96 -19.97 14.70
C PHE A 342 -6.63 -20.15 15.44
N TYR A 343 -6.54 -19.63 16.67
CA TYR A 343 -5.32 -19.68 17.50
C TYR A 343 -5.32 -20.74 18.60
N LYS A 344 -6.40 -21.52 18.72
CA LYS A 344 -6.39 -22.80 19.45
C LYS A 344 -5.58 -23.83 18.67
#